data_AF-A0A520N034-F1
#
_entry.id   AF-A0A520N034-F1
#
_cell.length_a   1.000
_cell.length_b   1.000
_cell.length_c   1.000
_cell.angle_alpha   90.00
_cell.angle_beta   90.00
_cell.angle_gamma   90.00
#
_symmetry.space_group_name_H-M   'P 1'
#
loop_
_entity.id
_entity.type
_entity.pdbx_description
1 polymer ?
#
loop_
_entity_poly.entity_id
_entity_poly.type
_entity_poly.pdbx_seq_one_letter_code
_entity_poly.pdbx_strand_id
1 'polypeptide(L)'
;MSIWFKDYKISDFKDSSVNIDEHLGIEFLEIGKDYFKSRMPVDSRTKQPLGLLHGGASCVLAESTASFAAFLTIDPTKKTVVGLSLVANHIRTATSGHVFACAKAIHIGKSTSIWNVEITNDRDELISKITFTAMHKELKKENTI
;
A
#
# COMPACT_ATOMS: atom_id res chain seq x y z
N MET A 1 -19.88 8.81 -4.23
CA MET A 1 -19.76 8.09 -2.94
C MET A 1 -18.33 7.57 -2.84
N SER A 2 -17.77 7.52 -1.63
CA SER A 2 -16.43 6.95 -1.41
C SER A 2 -16.45 5.42 -1.56
N ILE A 3 -15.31 4.79 -1.83
CA ILE A 3 -15.19 3.32 -1.91
C ILE A 3 -14.93 2.65 -0.55
N TRP A 4 -14.70 3.44 0.50
CA TRP A 4 -14.36 2.94 1.84
C TRP A 4 -15.61 2.44 2.58
N PHE A 5 -15.40 1.48 3.48
CA PHE A 5 -16.46 0.89 4.29
C PHE A 5 -17.15 1.91 5.21
N LYS A 6 -16.39 2.90 5.70
CA LYS A 6 -16.88 4.04 6.49
C LYS A 6 -16.01 5.27 6.22
N ASP A 7 -16.41 6.40 6.80
CA ASP A 7 -15.62 7.63 6.74
C ASP A 7 -14.40 7.53 7.66
N TYR A 8 -13.28 7.09 7.09
CA TYR A 8 -11.98 7.08 7.74
C TYR A 8 -11.28 8.43 7.63
N LYS A 9 -10.48 8.77 8.65
CA LYS A 9 -9.57 9.90 8.62
C LYS A 9 -8.14 9.38 8.70
N ILE A 10 -7.21 10.04 8.03
CA ILE A 10 -5.78 9.66 8.12
C ILE A 10 -5.27 9.71 9.57
N SER A 11 -5.85 10.59 10.40
CA SER A 11 -5.55 10.66 11.84
C SER A 11 -5.83 9.38 12.61
N ASP A 12 -6.70 8.51 12.09
CA ASP A 12 -7.06 7.24 12.72
C ASP A 12 -5.92 6.21 12.62
N PHE A 13 -4.89 6.49 11.80
CA PHE A 13 -3.86 5.53 11.41
C PHE A 13 -2.43 6.06 11.57
N LYS A 14 -2.23 7.07 12.43
CA LYS A 14 -0.91 7.67 12.68
C LYS A 14 0.16 6.65 13.06
N ASP A 15 -0.23 5.62 13.81
CA ASP A 15 0.68 4.58 14.33
C ASP A 15 0.52 3.24 13.60
N SER A 16 -0.05 3.24 12.38
CA SER A 16 -0.28 2.02 11.61
C SER A 16 0.91 1.58 10.75
N SER A 17 1.92 2.44 10.60
CA SER A 17 3.20 2.06 10.00
C SER A 17 4.05 1.36 11.07
N VAL A 18 4.10 0.03 11.03
CA VAL A 18 4.78 -0.80 12.03
C VAL A 18 5.64 -1.86 11.34
N ASN A 19 6.58 -2.46 12.07
CA ASN A 19 7.43 -3.54 11.59
C ASN A 19 8.24 -3.11 10.35
N ILE A 20 8.05 -3.79 9.20
CA ILE A 20 8.79 -3.47 7.98
C ILE A 20 8.47 -2.07 7.45
N ASP A 21 7.23 -1.61 7.63
CA ASP A 21 6.82 -0.27 7.19
C ASP A 21 7.59 0.80 7.96
N GLU A 22 7.64 0.67 9.28
CA GLU A 22 8.44 1.54 10.15
C GLU A 22 9.94 1.45 9.82
N HIS A 23 10.46 0.23 9.63
CA HIS A 23 11.88 0.00 9.32
C HIS A 23 12.31 0.69 8.02
N LEU A 24 11.45 0.70 7.00
CA LEU A 24 11.70 1.36 5.73
C LEU A 24 11.28 2.84 5.71
N GLY A 25 10.71 3.36 6.79
CA GLY A 25 10.24 4.73 6.89
C GLY A 25 9.01 5.02 6.01
N ILE A 26 8.13 4.03 5.84
CA ILE A 26 6.86 4.19 5.13
C ILE A 26 5.92 5.04 5.98
N GLU A 27 5.27 6.02 5.36
CA GLU A 27 4.30 6.90 6.01
C GLU A 27 3.01 6.98 5.22
N PHE A 28 1.87 6.85 5.90
CA PHE A 28 0.55 7.03 5.30
C PHE A 28 0.19 8.51 5.25
N LEU A 29 -0.16 9.00 4.07
CA LEU A 29 -0.32 10.43 3.81
C LEU A 29 -1.77 10.85 3.66
N GLU A 30 -2.55 10.06 2.91
CA GLU A 30 -3.82 10.55 2.41
C GLU A 30 -4.81 9.42 2.11
N ILE A 31 -6.07 9.65 2.47
CA ILE A 31 -7.22 8.87 2.05
C ILE A 31 -8.05 9.75 1.13
N GLY A 32 -8.00 9.48 -0.18
CA GLY A 32 -8.87 10.11 -1.19
C GLY A 32 -10.27 9.48 -1.19
N LYS A 33 -11.11 9.81 -2.19
CA LYS A 33 -12.42 9.16 -2.34
C LYS A 33 -12.32 7.74 -2.92
N ASP A 34 -11.28 7.48 -3.70
CA ASP A 34 -11.04 6.26 -4.46
C ASP A 34 -9.57 5.85 -4.51
N TYR A 35 -8.72 6.49 -3.69
CA TYR A 35 -7.29 6.18 -3.60
C TYR A 35 -6.73 6.28 -2.18
N PHE A 36 -5.64 5.57 -1.93
CA PHE A 36 -4.83 5.68 -0.72
C PHE A 36 -3.39 6.02 -1.10
N LYS A 37 -2.77 6.97 -0.38
CA LYS A 37 -1.42 7.44 -0.68
C LYS A 37 -0.48 7.26 0.52
N SER A 38 0.72 6.79 0.24
CA SER A 38 1.83 6.69 1.20
C SER A 38 3.13 7.22 0.57
N ARG A 39 4.18 7.36 1.38
CA ARG A 39 5.54 7.65 0.90
C ARG A 39 6.59 6.79 1.59
N MET A 40 7.76 6.71 0.98
CA MET A 40 8.95 6.06 1.53
C MET A 40 10.21 6.84 1.13
N PRO A 41 11.18 7.04 2.03
CA PRO A 41 12.44 7.70 1.70
C PRO A 41 13.32 6.83 0.81
N VAL A 42 14.16 7.47 -0.01
CA VAL A 42 15.19 6.82 -0.84
C VAL A 42 16.56 7.05 -0.19
N ASP A 43 16.90 6.20 0.78
CA ASP A 43 18.13 6.28 1.58
C ASP A 43 18.78 4.91 1.80
N SER A 44 19.72 4.79 2.75
CA SER A 44 20.46 3.55 3.02
C SER A 44 19.57 2.34 3.36
N ARG A 45 18.35 2.57 3.86
CA ARG A 45 17.39 1.52 4.21
C ARG A 45 16.70 0.92 2.99
N THR A 46 16.58 1.69 1.91
CA THR A 46 15.74 1.36 0.75
C THR A 46 16.50 1.26 -0.56
N LYS A 47 17.79 1.60 -0.56
CA LYS A 47 18.67 1.50 -1.72
C LYS A 47 19.29 0.12 -1.89
N GLN A 48 19.45 -0.28 -3.15
CA GLN A 48 20.29 -1.41 -3.55
C GLN A 48 21.79 -1.00 -3.57
N PRO A 49 22.74 -1.95 -3.70
CA PRO A 49 24.19 -1.66 -3.62
C PRO A 49 24.72 -0.63 -4.63
N LEU A 50 24.02 -0.40 -5.75
CA LEU A 50 24.35 0.62 -6.74
C LEU A 50 23.87 2.04 -6.37
N GLY A 51 23.31 2.23 -5.17
CA GLY A 51 22.80 3.52 -4.70
C GLY A 51 21.44 3.92 -5.28
N LEU A 52 20.81 3.05 -6.06
CA LEU A 52 19.46 3.22 -6.62
C LEU A 52 18.41 2.70 -5.64
N LEU A 53 17.17 3.19 -5.72
CA LEU A 53 16.04 2.58 -5.03
C LEU A 53 15.93 1.09 -5.39
N HIS A 54 15.82 0.24 -4.38
CA HIS A 54 15.67 -1.20 -4.57
C HIS A 54 14.26 -1.52 -5.11
N GLY A 55 14.16 -2.33 -6.17
CA GLY A 55 12.87 -2.73 -6.74
C GLY A 55 11.95 -3.41 -5.73
N GLY A 56 12.52 -4.30 -4.90
CA GLY A 56 11.82 -4.91 -3.77
C GLY A 56 11.32 -3.91 -2.71
N ALA A 57 12.03 -2.81 -2.44
CA ALA A 57 11.53 -1.77 -1.52
C ALA A 57 10.32 -1.05 -2.14
N SER A 58 10.31 -0.86 -3.46
CA SER A 58 9.13 -0.38 -4.19
C SER A 58 7.95 -1.35 -4.08
N CYS A 59 8.20 -2.66 -4.11
CA CYS A 59 7.17 -3.67 -3.90
C CYS A 59 6.62 -3.63 -2.46
N VAL A 60 7.47 -3.50 -1.44
CA VAL A 60 7.01 -3.35 -0.04
C VAL A 60 6.12 -2.12 0.09
N LEU A 61 6.57 -0.95 -0.41
CA LEU A 61 5.75 0.26 -0.40
C LEU A 61 4.41 0.05 -1.11
N ALA A 62 4.40 -0.57 -2.28
CA ALA A 62 3.18 -0.82 -3.03
C ALA A 62 2.22 -1.77 -2.29
N GLU A 63 2.75 -2.85 -1.72
CA GLU A 63 1.97 -3.84 -0.99
C GLU A 63 1.39 -3.27 0.30
N SER A 64 2.16 -2.51 1.08
CA SER A 64 1.66 -1.85 2.30
C SER A 64 0.54 -0.87 1.95
N THR A 65 0.72 -0.08 0.89
CA THR A 65 -0.28 0.91 0.43
C THR A 65 -1.57 0.24 -0.04
N ALA A 66 -1.47 -0.77 -0.92
CA ALA A 66 -2.64 -1.42 -1.49
C ALA A 66 -3.34 -2.38 -0.52
N SER A 67 -2.59 -3.05 0.36
CA SER A 67 -3.15 -3.89 1.43
C SER A 67 -3.96 -3.03 2.40
N PHE A 68 -3.43 -1.87 2.76
CA PHE A 68 -4.14 -0.93 3.62
C PHE A 68 -5.39 -0.38 2.93
N ALA A 69 -5.27 0.04 1.66
CA ALA A 69 -6.42 0.48 0.87
C ALA A 69 -7.51 -0.61 0.79
N ALA A 70 -7.14 -1.87 0.57
CA ALA A 70 -8.05 -3.00 0.58
C ALA A 70 -8.73 -3.20 1.94
N PHE A 71 -7.99 -3.07 3.04
CA PHE A 71 -8.54 -3.15 4.39
C PHE A 71 -9.60 -2.07 4.65
N LEU A 72 -9.42 -0.86 4.12
CA LEU A 72 -10.41 0.22 4.26
C LEU A 72 -11.72 -0.03 3.51
N THR A 73 -11.77 -1.00 2.58
CA THR A 73 -12.99 -1.33 1.80
C THR A 73 -13.86 -2.41 2.44
N ILE A 74 -13.42 -3.02 3.54
CA ILE A 74 -14.11 -4.15 4.19
C ILE A 74 -14.61 -3.78 5.58
N ASP A 75 -15.58 -4.55 6.09
CA ASP A 75 -16.00 -4.51 7.49
C ASP A 75 -14.93 -5.19 8.37
N PRO A 76 -14.15 -4.42 9.16
CA PRO A 76 -13.03 -4.98 9.93
C PRO A 76 -13.51 -5.86 11.10
N THR A 77 -14.82 -5.86 11.43
CA THR A 77 -15.39 -6.75 12.45
C THR A 77 -15.66 -8.16 11.92
N LYS A 78 -15.69 -8.33 10.58
CA LYS A 78 -16.01 -9.59 9.91
C LYS A 78 -14.87 -10.13 9.09
N LYS A 79 -14.04 -9.26 8.52
CA LYS A 79 -13.00 -9.62 7.56
C LYS A 79 -11.66 -8.99 7.91
N THR A 80 -10.62 -9.59 7.37
CA THR A 80 -9.27 -9.02 7.25
C THR A 80 -8.76 -9.18 5.82
N VAL A 81 -7.61 -8.60 5.51
CA VAL A 81 -6.98 -8.67 4.20
C VAL A 81 -5.63 -9.35 4.30
N VAL A 82 -5.31 -10.16 3.30
CA VAL A 82 -3.95 -10.68 3.07
C VAL A 82 -3.56 -10.49 1.61
N GLY A 83 -2.28 -10.24 1.35
CA GLY A 83 -1.74 -10.20 0.00
C GLY A 83 -1.83 -11.58 -0.65
N LEU A 84 -2.31 -11.63 -1.90
CA LEU A 84 -2.36 -12.85 -2.70
C LEU A 84 -1.29 -12.86 -3.79
N SER A 85 -1.11 -11.73 -4.48
CA SER A 85 -0.08 -11.58 -5.50
C SER A 85 0.20 -10.11 -5.80
N LEU A 86 1.40 -9.84 -6.31
CA LEU A 86 1.71 -8.59 -6.98
C LEU A 86 2.59 -8.81 -8.21
N VAL A 87 2.48 -7.92 -9.18
CA VAL A 87 3.35 -7.85 -10.35
C VAL A 87 3.82 -6.42 -10.50
N ALA A 88 5.13 -6.21 -10.56
CA ALA A 88 5.75 -4.90 -10.63
C ALA A 88 6.54 -4.70 -11.92
N ASN A 89 6.43 -3.51 -12.51
CA ASN A 89 7.30 -3.03 -13.58
C ASN A 89 8.07 -1.80 -13.07
N HIS A 90 9.40 -1.86 -13.10
CA HIS A 90 10.28 -0.76 -12.71
C HIS A 90 10.64 0.07 -13.96
N ILE A 91 10.19 1.33 -13.98
CA ILE A 91 10.16 2.17 -15.19
C ILE A 91 11.30 3.19 -15.19
N ARG A 92 11.63 3.74 -14.01
CA ARG A 92 12.68 4.76 -13.84
C ARG A 92 13.40 4.54 -12.52
N THR A 93 14.64 5.01 -12.44
CA THR A 93 15.44 4.98 -11.23
C THR A 93 15.16 6.18 -10.32
N ALA A 94 15.32 5.98 -9.01
CA ALA A 94 15.34 7.04 -8.01
C ALA A 94 16.59 6.87 -7.14
N THR A 95 17.25 7.96 -6.77
CA THR A 95 18.54 7.94 -6.04
C THR A 95 18.53 8.72 -4.73
N SER A 96 17.52 9.52 -4.47
CA SER A 96 17.38 10.34 -3.26
C SER A 96 15.94 10.85 -3.14
N GLY A 97 15.64 11.54 -2.04
CA GLY A 97 14.32 12.13 -1.79
C GLY A 97 13.30 11.09 -1.33
N HIS A 98 12.06 11.24 -1.76
CA HIS A 98 10.98 10.31 -1.45
C HIS A 98 10.38 9.73 -2.73
N VAL A 99 9.80 8.54 -2.57
CA VAL A 99 8.85 7.99 -3.52
C VAL A 99 7.47 7.89 -2.89
N PHE A 100 6.43 8.07 -3.72
CA PHE A 100 5.04 8.17 -3.30
C PHE A 100 4.23 7.10 -4.00
N ALA A 101 3.62 6.18 -3.25
CA ALA A 101 2.72 5.19 -3.80
C ALA A 101 1.27 5.68 -3.70
N CYS A 102 0.53 5.57 -4.81
CA CYS A 102 -0.90 5.84 -4.87
C CYS A 102 -1.64 4.60 -5.35
N ALA A 103 -2.40 3.96 -4.46
CA ALA A 103 -3.20 2.78 -4.77
C ALA A 103 -4.63 3.19 -5.16
N LYS A 104 -5.09 2.71 -6.32
CA LYS A 104 -6.46 2.88 -6.82
C LYS A 104 -7.08 1.52 -7.14
N ALA A 105 -8.35 1.34 -6.80
CA ALA A 105 -9.04 0.08 -7.06
C ALA A 105 -9.28 -0.11 -8.56
N ILE A 106 -8.89 -1.28 -9.09
CA ILE A 106 -9.32 -1.80 -10.39
C ILE A 106 -10.62 -2.61 -10.22
N HIS A 107 -10.69 -3.39 -9.13
CA HIS A 107 -11.83 -4.26 -8.83
C HIS A 107 -11.97 -4.42 -7.30
N ILE A 108 -13.20 -4.38 -6.80
CA ILE A 108 -13.53 -4.72 -5.41
C ILE A 108 -14.67 -5.72 -5.44
N GLY A 109 -14.37 -6.97 -5.11
CA GLY A 109 -15.32 -8.07 -5.01
C GLY A 109 -15.59 -8.48 -3.56
N LYS A 110 -16.29 -9.61 -3.40
CA LYS A 110 -16.61 -10.16 -2.07
C LYS A 110 -15.40 -10.82 -1.40
N SER A 111 -14.56 -11.49 -2.16
CA SER A 111 -13.45 -12.32 -1.69
C SER A 111 -12.08 -11.79 -2.10
N THR A 112 -12.01 -10.91 -3.10
CA THR A 112 -10.76 -10.33 -3.58
C THR A 112 -10.95 -8.88 -4.01
N SER A 113 -9.84 -8.15 -4.05
CA SER A 113 -9.75 -6.83 -4.67
C SER A 113 -8.44 -6.71 -5.45
N ILE A 114 -8.47 -5.98 -6.56
CA ILE A 114 -7.30 -5.74 -7.42
C ILE A 114 -7.04 -4.24 -7.44
N TRP A 115 -5.78 -3.86 -7.25
CA TRP A 115 -5.33 -2.48 -7.09
C TRP A 115 -4.23 -2.15 -8.08
N ASN A 116 -4.34 -0.99 -8.73
CA ASN A 116 -3.26 -0.37 -9.45
C ASN A 116 -2.51 0.55 -8.48
N VAL A 117 -1.21 0.34 -8.32
CA VAL A 117 -0.34 1.21 -7.53
C VAL A 117 0.68 1.85 -8.46
N GLU A 118 0.65 3.18 -8.52
CA GLU A 118 1.67 3.96 -9.20
C GLU A 118 2.59 4.58 -8.16
N ILE A 119 3.90 4.40 -8.35
CA ILE A 119 4.94 4.99 -7.52
C ILE A 119 5.61 6.11 -8.31
N THR A 120 5.57 7.33 -7.79
CA THR A 120 6.26 8.51 -8.36
C THR A 120 7.37 9.01 -7.44
N ASN A 121 8.28 9.84 -7.94
CA ASN A 121 9.26 10.56 -7.11
C ASN A 121 8.80 11.99 -6.80
N ASP A 122 9.64 12.77 -6.11
CA ASP A 122 9.38 14.20 -5.79
C ASP A 122 9.15 15.11 -7.01
N ARG A 123 9.44 14.64 -8.23
CA ARG A 123 9.23 15.36 -9.49
C ARG A 123 8.01 14.84 -10.26
N ASP A 124 7.15 14.04 -9.62
CA ASP A 124 6.01 13.36 -10.21
C ASP A 124 6.36 12.43 -11.39
N GLU A 125 7.62 11.98 -11.48
CA GLU A 125 8.03 11.03 -12.50
C GLU A 125 7.68 9.61 -12.07
N LEU A 126 7.03 8.84 -12.95
CA LEU A 126 6.68 7.44 -12.69
C LEU A 126 7.93 6.56 -12.51
N ILE A 127 8.10 6.00 -11.31
CA ILE A 127 9.21 5.12 -10.91
C ILE A 127 8.83 3.66 -11.11
N SER A 128 7.64 3.25 -10.67
CA SER A 128 7.17 1.87 -10.79
C SER A 128 5.65 1.80 -10.90
N LYS A 129 5.17 0.75 -11.56
CA LYS A 129 3.75 0.43 -11.65
C LYS A 129 3.53 -0.99 -11.18
N ILE A 130 2.59 -1.18 -10.25
CA ILE A 130 2.35 -2.45 -9.59
C ILE A 130 0.86 -2.76 -9.66
N THR A 131 0.53 -4.00 -10.03
CA THR A 131 -0.81 -4.55 -9.83
C THR A 131 -0.77 -5.46 -8.63
N PHE A 132 -1.59 -5.18 -7.61
CA PHE A 132 -1.68 -5.95 -6.37
C PHE A 132 -3.05 -6.60 -6.25
N THR A 133 -3.09 -7.87 -5.84
CA THR A 133 -4.32 -8.60 -5.54
C THR A 133 -4.37 -8.91 -4.04
N ALA A 134 -5.43 -8.44 -3.39
CA ALA A 134 -5.74 -8.73 -2.00
C ALA A 134 -6.84 -9.79 -1.91
N MET A 135 -6.71 -10.73 -0.96
CA MET A 135 -7.78 -11.63 -0.54
C MET A 135 -8.48 -11.06 0.70
N HIS A 136 -9.80 -11.06 0.69
CA HIS A 136 -10.64 -10.69 1.84
C HIS A 136 -11.01 -11.95 2.61
N LYS A 137 -10.39 -12.16 3.76
CA LYS A 137 -10.53 -13.35 4.58
C LYS A 137 -11.54 -13.11 5.70
N GLU A 138 -12.51 -14.00 5.85
CA GLU A 138 -13.44 -13.98 6.99
C GLU A 138 -12.68 -14.25 8.30
N LEU A 139 -12.99 -13.48 9.35
CA LEU A 139 -12.51 -13.73 10.69
C LEU A 139 -13.25 -14.95 11.25
N LYS A 140 -12.50 -15.91 11.80
CA LYS A 140 -13.11 -17.04 12.51
C LYS A 140 -13.75 -16.48 13.79
N LYS A 141 -15.01 -16.81 14.06
CA LYS A 141 -15.57 -16.61 15.40
C LYS A 141 -14.71 -17.44 16.35
N GLU A 142 -14.16 -16.81 17.39
CA GLU A 142 -13.60 -17.57 18.50
C GLU A 142 -14.74 -18.44 19.05
N ASN A 143 -14.58 -19.76 18.97
CA ASN A 143 -15.45 -20.67 19.68
C ASN A 143 -15.14 -20.47 21.16
N THR A 144 -15.94 -19.65 21.83
CA THR A 144 -15.94 -19.59 23.29
C THR A 144 -16.37 -20.97 23.79
N ILE A 145 -15.44 -21.67 24.44
CA ILE A 145 -15.70 -22.91 25.20
C ILE A 145 -16.32 -22.51 26.54
#